data_AF-A0A2G4SXQ1-F1
#
_entry.id   AF-A0A2G4SXQ1-F1
#
_cell.length_a   1.000
_cell.length_b   1.000
_cell.length_c   1.000
_cell.angle_alpha   90.00
_cell.angle_beta   90.00
_cell.angle_gamma   90.00
#
_symmetry.space_group_name_H-M   'P 1'
#
loop_
_entity.id
_entity.type
_entity.pdbx_description
1 polymer ?
#
loop_
_entity_poly.entity_id
_entity_poly.type
_entity_poly.pdbx_seq_one_letter_code
_entity_poly.pdbx_strand_id
1 'polypeptide(L)'
;MSLVDEATTVKNKLVPPDVLLRIFKYLPVPTLANVALVSRRFKVLVYDDEIWDEKLRIILKNDTGALSNMLGNRNTHSIGDILTAWSTIETNGAKENGSLIDVKNMIYINNKPLSALIPGMSTDSFQARARAKSTGLSKERFKELYRLLMPYYVDLRDHNKESNKVLHDFGNQPEVCGQIINLLVGFGQCHVLDDWKQLNEAVDALSQYFESAALHEFEVAYDAHDADTMRTFANALIALNGGSICMQTYIQKHSLFYDSPYKPEDNFVESPNDLEPFKKLMLYITDELKQKSRLIYDIFPEKMDMFYMFTDSQQIAEFVAHLLGNAIQASTQIYLKAMSVVLNSTKKVIDVLTNDEDIPQKIEKERGVNLLFKFFLPFLDDYLYEESQFTEKVSQF
;
A
#
# COMPACT_ATOMS: atom_id res chain seq x y z
N MET A 1 -16.38 66.87 4.98
CA MET A 1 -15.86 65.76 5.81
C MET A 1 -17.06 65.18 6.55
N SER A 2 -17.73 64.23 5.91
CA SER A 2 -18.92 63.53 6.42
C SER A 2 -18.55 62.06 6.50
N LEU A 3 -18.64 61.49 7.69
CA LEU A 3 -18.30 60.09 8.03
C LEU A 3 -19.22 59.05 7.35
N VAL A 4 -19.99 59.44 6.34
CA VAL A 4 -20.93 58.59 5.60
C VAL A 4 -20.33 58.04 4.29
N ASP A 5 -19.28 58.67 3.75
CA ASP A 5 -18.66 58.24 2.49
C ASP A 5 -17.57 57.16 2.65
N GLU A 6 -17.09 56.88 3.86
CA GLU A 6 -16.10 55.81 4.10
C GLU A 6 -16.73 54.42 4.34
N ALA A 7 -18.05 54.32 4.45
CA ALA A 7 -18.74 53.06 4.74
C ALA A 7 -19.04 52.18 3.52
N THR A 8 -18.72 52.59 2.30
CA THR A 8 -19.08 51.87 1.05
C THR A 8 -17.92 51.18 0.31
N THR A 9 -16.72 51.11 0.89
CA THR A 9 -15.54 50.53 0.23
C THR A 9 -14.93 49.32 0.92
N VAL A 10 -15.73 48.45 1.55
CA VAL A 10 -15.35 47.03 1.64
C VAL A 10 -15.93 46.34 0.41
N LYS A 11 -15.15 46.31 -0.69
CA LYS A 11 -15.44 45.37 -1.79
C LYS A 11 -15.59 43.99 -1.13
N ASN A 12 -16.81 43.47 -1.07
CA ASN A 12 -17.10 42.11 -0.61
C ASN A 12 -16.16 41.18 -1.36
N LYS A 13 -15.04 40.79 -0.73
CA LYS A 13 -14.10 39.82 -1.29
C LYS A 13 -14.82 38.49 -1.26
N LEU A 14 -15.55 38.20 -2.35
CA LEU A 14 -16.14 36.90 -2.59
C LEU A 14 -15.04 35.85 -2.44
N VAL A 15 -15.31 34.82 -1.65
CA VAL A 15 -14.39 33.69 -1.50
C VAL A 15 -14.17 33.08 -2.88
N PRO A 16 -12.90 32.88 -3.32
CA PRO A 16 -12.62 32.30 -4.62
C PRO A 16 -13.27 30.91 -4.76
N PRO A 17 -13.85 30.58 -5.94
CA PRO A 17 -14.45 29.27 -6.19
C PRO A 17 -13.55 28.09 -5.84
N ASP A 18 -12.24 28.20 -6.09
CA ASP A 18 -11.28 27.12 -5.82
C ASP A 18 -11.15 26.79 -4.33
N VAL A 19 -11.25 27.82 -3.47
CA VAL A 19 -11.25 27.62 -2.01
C VAL A 19 -12.52 26.88 -1.58
N LEU A 20 -13.67 27.26 -2.15
CA LEU A 20 -14.95 26.58 -1.88
C LEU A 20 -14.93 25.13 -2.38
N LEU A 21 -14.38 24.86 -3.57
CA LEU A 21 -14.21 23.50 -4.08
C LEU A 21 -13.30 22.67 -3.17
N ARG A 22 -12.19 23.25 -2.69
CA ARG A 22 -11.31 22.56 -1.74
C ARG A 22 -12.03 22.22 -0.44
N ILE A 23 -12.89 23.10 0.06
CA ILE A 23 -13.74 22.83 1.23
C ILE A 23 -14.76 21.73 0.91
N PHE A 24 -15.44 21.82 -0.25
CA PHE A 24 -16.49 20.88 -0.65
C PHE A 24 -15.98 19.45 -0.81
N LYS A 25 -14.71 19.25 -1.22
CA LYS A 25 -14.07 17.93 -1.27
C LYS A 25 -14.13 17.17 0.06
N TYR A 26 -14.10 17.87 1.19
CA TYR A 26 -14.14 17.28 2.54
C TYR A 26 -15.57 17.16 3.11
N LEU A 27 -16.59 17.69 2.42
CA LEU A 27 -17.96 17.63 2.91
C LEU A 27 -18.57 16.23 2.72
N PRO A 28 -19.40 15.77 3.69
CA PRO A 28 -20.25 14.60 3.50
C PRO A 28 -21.17 14.72 2.29
N VAL A 29 -21.51 13.58 1.68
CA VAL A 29 -22.39 13.56 0.49
C VAL A 29 -23.76 14.20 0.77
N PRO A 30 -24.43 13.95 1.92
CA PRO A 30 -25.69 14.63 2.24
C PRO A 30 -25.52 16.15 2.35
N THR A 31 -24.38 16.60 2.90
CA THR A 31 -24.07 18.03 3.03
C THR A 31 -23.86 18.69 1.66
N LEU A 32 -23.21 18.00 0.71
CA LEU A 32 -23.07 18.48 -0.67
C LEU A 32 -24.43 18.69 -1.35
N ALA A 33 -25.39 17.79 -1.12
CA ALA A 33 -26.75 17.97 -1.62
C ALA A 33 -27.40 19.24 -1.05
N ASN A 34 -27.25 19.48 0.26
CA ASN A 34 -27.76 20.69 0.91
C ASN A 34 -27.09 21.96 0.36
N VAL A 35 -25.76 21.96 0.17
CA VAL A 35 -25.02 23.08 -0.42
C VAL A 35 -25.53 23.41 -1.83
N ALA A 36 -25.83 22.39 -2.64
CA ALA A 36 -26.36 22.58 -3.99
C ALA A 36 -27.77 23.22 -4.00
N LEU A 37 -28.55 23.05 -2.93
CA LEU A 37 -29.90 23.64 -2.80
C LEU A 37 -29.86 25.13 -2.43
N VAL A 38 -28.79 25.60 -1.80
CA VAL A 38 -28.68 27.00 -1.32
C VAL A 38 -28.68 28.01 -2.46
N SER A 39 -27.99 27.74 -3.58
CA SER A 39 -27.97 28.65 -4.73
C SER A 39 -27.57 27.95 -6.03
N ARG A 40 -27.94 28.54 -7.18
CA ARG A 40 -27.51 28.06 -8.50
C ARG A 40 -25.98 28.04 -8.65
N ARG A 41 -25.27 29.01 -8.05
CA ARG A 41 -23.80 29.08 -8.08
C ARG A 41 -23.18 27.91 -7.30
N PHE A 42 -23.71 27.59 -6.13
CA PHE A 42 -23.24 26.43 -5.36
C PHE A 42 -23.61 25.10 -6.00
N LYS A 43 -24.77 25.01 -6.65
CA LYS A 43 -25.11 23.84 -7.47
C LYS A 43 -24.04 23.56 -8.52
N VAL A 44 -23.59 24.59 -9.25
CA VAL A 44 -22.52 24.44 -10.25
C VAL A 44 -21.23 23.91 -9.60
N LEU A 45 -20.82 24.46 -8.46
CA LEU A 45 -19.61 24.01 -7.77
C LEU A 45 -19.70 22.58 -7.23
N VAL A 46 -20.83 22.19 -6.64
CA VAL A 46 -21.03 20.81 -6.15
C VAL A 46 -21.04 19.79 -7.29
N TYR A 47 -21.39 20.21 -8.49
CA TYR A 47 -21.46 19.34 -9.67
C TYR A 47 -20.11 19.22 -10.37
N ASP A 48 -19.10 19.99 -9.94
CA ASP A 48 -17.75 19.94 -10.48
C ASP A 48 -17.13 18.54 -10.27
N ASP A 49 -16.58 17.98 -11.34
CA ASP A 49 -16.03 16.62 -11.34
C ASP A 49 -14.90 16.46 -10.32
N GLU A 50 -14.14 17.52 -9.98
CA GLU A 50 -13.04 17.43 -9.02
C GLU A 50 -13.47 16.92 -7.63
N ILE A 51 -14.72 17.19 -7.22
CA ILE A 51 -15.26 16.70 -5.94
C ILE A 51 -15.52 15.20 -6.02
N TRP A 52 -16.09 14.76 -7.14
CA TRP A 52 -16.49 13.37 -7.33
C TRP A 52 -15.30 12.49 -7.68
N ASP A 53 -14.31 13.01 -8.40
CA ASP A 53 -13.02 12.36 -8.64
C ASP A 53 -12.30 12.04 -7.34
N GLU A 54 -12.32 12.96 -6.36
CA GLU A 54 -11.75 12.71 -5.04
C GLU A 54 -12.46 11.55 -4.35
N LYS A 55 -13.81 11.58 -4.32
CA LYS A 55 -14.60 10.52 -3.69
C LYS A 55 -14.44 9.16 -4.40
N LEU A 56 -14.37 9.16 -5.73
CA LEU A 56 -14.05 7.97 -6.51
C LEU A 56 -12.66 7.44 -6.17
N ARG A 57 -11.64 8.31 -6.08
CA ARG A 57 -10.29 7.90 -5.68
C ARG A 57 -10.27 7.28 -4.28
N ILE A 58 -11.06 7.81 -3.34
CA ILE A 58 -11.18 7.26 -1.99
C ILE A 58 -11.78 5.85 -2.03
N ILE A 59 -12.89 5.66 -2.76
CA ILE A 59 -13.57 4.36 -2.87
C ILE A 59 -12.67 3.33 -3.57
N LEU A 60 -11.95 3.74 -4.62
CA LEU A 60 -11.22 2.86 -5.52
C LEU A 60 -9.74 2.72 -5.21
N LYS A 61 -9.25 3.33 -4.12
CA LYS A 61 -7.83 3.44 -3.81
C LYS A 61 -7.07 2.11 -3.94
N ASN A 62 -7.73 1.01 -3.55
CA ASN A 62 -7.18 -0.34 -3.57
C ASN A 62 -8.12 -1.33 -4.29
N ASP A 63 -8.93 -0.88 -5.26
CA ASP A 63 -9.81 -1.81 -5.98
C ASP A 63 -8.96 -2.86 -6.73
N THR A 64 -9.13 -4.12 -6.36
CA THR A 64 -8.43 -5.26 -6.99
C THR A 64 -9.32 -6.07 -7.93
N GLY A 65 -10.46 -5.51 -8.35
CA GLY A 65 -11.41 -6.17 -9.27
C GLY A 65 -12.81 -6.37 -8.70
N ALA A 66 -13.09 -5.76 -7.54
CA ALA A 66 -14.38 -5.83 -6.85
C ALA A 66 -15.53 -5.41 -7.78
N LEU A 67 -15.32 -4.33 -8.53
CA LEU A 67 -16.31 -3.80 -9.46
C LEU A 67 -16.56 -4.71 -10.64
N SER A 68 -15.50 -5.30 -11.21
CA SER A 68 -15.65 -6.29 -12.27
C SER A 68 -16.48 -7.49 -11.80
N ASN A 69 -16.28 -7.94 -10.56
CA ASN A 69 -17.02 -9.07 -9.98
C ASN A 69 -18.48 -8.73 -9.70
N MET A 70 -18.75 -7.55 -9.13
CA MET A 70 -20.13 -7.08 -8.89
C MET A 70 -20.89 -6.79 -10.19
N LEU A 71 -20.20 -6.33 -11.23
CA LEU A 71 -20.79 -5.98 -12.53
C LEU A 71 -20.88 -7.18 -13.49
N GLY A 72 -19.93 -8.12 -13.45
CA GLY A 72 -19.92 -9.33 -14.28
C GLY A 72 -21.16 -10.20 -14.08
N ASN A 73 -21.77 -10.14 -12.89
CA ASN A 73 -23.07 -10.76 -12.62
C ASN A 73 -24.27 -10.07 -13.28
N ARG A 74 -24.08 -8.89 -13.88
CA ARG A 74 -25.11 -8.12 -14.60
C ARG A 74 -24.73 -8.06 -16.08
N ASN A 75 -25.24 -8.98 -16.90
CA ASN A 75 -25.07 -8.99 -18.37
C ASN A 75 -25.46 -7.63 -19.00
N THR A 76 -24.52 -6.69 -19.10
CA THR A 76 -24.76 -5.36 -19.68
C THR A 76 -23.56 -4.92 -20.51
N HIS A 77 -23.79 -4.55 -21.78
CA HIS A 77 -22.77 -4.06 -22.72
C HIS A 77 -22.09 -2.74 -22.26
N SER A 78 -22.59 -2.09 -21.20
CA SER A 78 -22.05 -0.86 -20.61
C SER A 78 -20.80 -1.07 -19.74
N ILE A 79 -20.48 -2.32 -19.36
CA ILE A 79 -19.42 -2.63 -18.40
C ILE A 79 -18.02 -2.38 -18.99
N GLY A 80 -17.84 -2.65 -20.28
CA GLY A 80 -16.58 -2.43 -20.98
C GLY A 80 -16.19 -0.95 -21.02
N ASP A 81 -17.14 -0.05 -21.29
CA ASP A 81 -16.91 1.40 -21.30
C ASP A 81 -16.59 1.94 -19.91
N ILE A 82 -17.24 1.38 -18.88
CA ILE A 82 -17.06 1.75 -17.48
C ILE A 82 -15.64 1.34 -17.00
N LEU A 83 -15.24 0.09 -17.19
CA LEU A 83 -13.90 -0.42 -16.79
C LEU A 83 -12.77 0.26 -17.57
N THR A 84 -12.93 0.43 -18.90
CA THR A 84 -11.92 1.08 -19.77
C THR A 84 -11.74 2.55 -19.41
N ALA A 85 -12.82 3.22 -19.00
CA ALA A 85 -12.78 4.62 -18.65
C ALA A 85 -12.41 4.87 -17.16
N TRP A 86 -12.36 3.82 -16.34
CA TRP A 86 -11.82 3.83 -14.97
C TRP A 86 -10.30 3.65 -14.93
N SER A 87 -9.73 2.78 -15.77
CA SER A 87 -8.26 2.68 -15.92
C SER A 87 -7.62 3.99 -16.41
N THR A 88 -8.40 4.82 -17.12
CA THR A 88 -7.98 6.17 -17.54
C THR A 88 -7.99 7.20 -16.40
N ILE A 89 -8.74 6.99 -15.31
CA ILE A 89 -8.67 7.86 -14.12
C ILE A 89 -7.38 7.60 -13.35
N GLU A 90 -7.01 6.33 -13.16
CA GLU A 90 -5.78 5.94 -12.43
C GLU A 90 -4.51 6.44 -13.14
N THR A 91 -4.49 6.37 -14.47
CA THR A 91 -3.34 6.80 -15.28
C THR A 91 -3.21 8.32 -15.43
N ASN A 92 -4.31 9.07 -15.35
CA ASN A 92 -4.31 10.53 -15.46
C ASN A 92 -4.24 11.27 -14.12
N GLY A 93 -4.24 10.55 -12.99
CA GLY A 93 -4.20 11.13 -11.63
C GLY A 93 -2.97 12.00 -11.31
N ALA A 94 -1.99 12.10 -12.22
CA ALA A 94 -0.79 12.91 -12.06
C ALA A 94 -0.56 13.98 -13.15
N LYS A 95 -1.43 14.13 -14.16
CA LYS A 95 -1.23 15.14 -15.21
C LYS A 95 -2.49 15.93 -15.50
N GLU A 96 -2.36 17.22 -15.24
CA GLU A 96 -3.33 18.30 -15.42
C GLU A 96 -4.34 18.42 -14.28
N ASN A 97 -3.92 19.17 -13.26
CA ASN A 97 -4.86 19.97 -12.46
C ASN A 97 -5.69 20.80 -13.44
N GLY A 98 -6.88 20.32 -13.78
CA GLY A 98 -7.90 21.04 -14.56
C GLY A 98 -8.45 22.27 -13.84
N SER A 99 -7.60 23.01 -13.12
CA SER A 99 -7.94 24.33 -12.64
C SER A 99 -7.98 25.27 -13.83
N LEU A 100 -9.18 25.70 -14.20
CA LEU A 100 -9.39 26.71 -15.24
C LEU A 100 -8.95 28.11 -14.83
N ILE A 101 -8.35 28.22 -13.64
CA ILE A 101 -7.79 29.44 -13.09
C ILE A 101 -6.27 29.27 -12.89
N ASP A 102 -5.65 28.19 -13.40
CA ASP A 102 -4.19 28.15 -13.47
C ASP A 102 -3.72 29.35 -14.30
N VAL A 103 -2.89 30.19 -13.67
CA VAL A 103 -2.33 31.43 -14.24
C VAL A 103 -1.66 31.15 -15.59
N LYS A 104 -1.21 29.90 -15.81
CA LYS A 104 -0.65 29.41 -17.07
C LYS A 104 -1.60 29.38 -18.27
N ASN A 105 -2.92 29.27 -18.07
CA ASN A 105 -3.89 29.18 -19.16
C ASN A 105 -4.67 30.48 -19.42
N MET A 106 -4.35 31.58 -18.72
CA MET A 106 -4.92 32.89 -19.03
C MET A 106 -4.18 33.53 -20.23
N ILE A 107 -4.93 33.89 -21.27
CA ILE A 107 -4.39 34.65 -22.41
C ILE A 107 -4.16 36.09 -21.98
N TYR A 108 -2.89 36.53 -22.00
CA TYR A 108 -2.48 37.91 -21.76
C TYR A 108 -2.21 38.63 -23.08
N ILE A 109 -2.74 39.84 -23.21
CA ILE A 109 -2.35 40.79 -24.25
C ILE A 109 -1.90 42.07 -23.54
N ASN A 110 -0.69 42.55 -23.81
CA ASN A 110 -0.10 43.72 -23.15
C ASN A 110 -0.16 43.67 -21.61
N ASN A 111 0.21 42.52 -21.02
CA ASN A 111 0.14 42.25 -19.57
C ASN A 111 -1.25 42.42 -18.93
N LYS A 112 -2.33 42.40 -19.72
CA LYS A 112 -3.71 42.38 -19.24
C LYS A 112 -4.40 41.09 -19.70
N PRO A 113 -5.15 40.41 -18.82
CA PRO A 113 -5.91 39.23 -19.22
C PRO A 113 -6.98 39.64 -20.24
N LEU A 114 -7.28 38.76 -21.21
CA LEU A 114 -8.25 39.01 -22.29
C LEU A 114 -9.61 39.54 -21.78
N SER A 115 -10.06 39.06 -20.61
CA SER A 115 -11.29 39.47 -19.93
C SER A 115 -11.30 40.94 -19.46
N ALA A 116 -10.13 41.55 -19.25
CA ALA A 116 -9.98 42.96 -18.87
C ALA A 116 -9.91 43.90 -20.08
N LEU A 117 -9.72 43.38 -21.29
CA LEU A 117 -9.56 44.16 -22.52
C LEU A 117 -10.85 44.35 -23.29
N ILE A 118 -11.88 43.54 -23.02
CA ILE A 118 -13.17 43.60 -23.70
C ILE A 118 -14.23 43.99 -22.65
N PRO A 119 -14.70 45.25 -22.65
CA PRO A 119 -15.77 45.70 -21.76
C PRO A 119 -17.01 44.80 -21.89
N GLY A 120 -17.46 44.22 -20.78
CA GLY A 120 -18.58 43.28 -20.75
C GLY A 120 -18.21 41.79 -20.84
N MET A 121 -16.93 41.45 -21.06
CA MET A 121 -16.44 40.05 -21.05
C MET A 121 -15.86 39.60 -19.69
N SER A 122 -15.99 40.44 -18.65
CA SER A 122 -15.68 40.02 -17.28
C SER A 122 -16.71 38.97 -16.84
N THR A 123 -16.42 37.71 -17.13
CA THR A 123 -17.16 36.60 -16.57
C THR A 123 -16.83 36.53 -15.09
N ASP A 124 -17.86 36.62 -14.24
CA ASP A 124 -17.76 36.29 -12.83
C ASP A 124 -17.02 34.94 -12.69
N SER A 125 -16.06 34.82 -11.77
CA SER A 125 -15.23 33.61 -11.61
C SER A 125 -16.07 32.34 -11.50
N PHE A 126 -17.27 32.43 -10.91
CA PHE A 126 -18.24 31.33 -10.86
C PHE A 126 -18.86 30.99 -12.23
N GLN A 127 -19.12 31.99 -13.09
CA GLN A 127 -19.63 31.78 -14.45
C GLN A 127 -18.55 31.28 -15.41
N ALA A 128 -17.30 31.75 -15.25
CA ALA A 128 -16.16 31.22 -15.98
C ALA A 128 -15.99 29.72 -15.71
N ARG A 129 -16.08 29.32 -14.44
CA ARG A 129 -16.05 27.91 -14.02
C ARG A 129 -17.30 27.12 -14.45
N ALA A 130 -18.49 27.71 -14.40
CA ALA A 130 -19.71 27.06 -14.91
C ALA A 130 -19.64 26.71 -16.41
N ARG A 131 -18.88 27.50 -17.18
CA ARG A 131 -18.63 27.29 -18.61
C ARG A 131 -17.43 26.38 -18.86
N ALA A 132 -16.65 26.12 -17.83
CA ALA A 132 -15.58 25.18 -17.90
C ALA A 132 -16.11 23.75 -17.97
N LYS A 133 -15.35 22.89 -18.63
CA LYS A 133 -15.75 21.57 -19.10
C LYS A 133 -15.79 20.54 -17.96
N SER A 134 -16.58 20.78 -16.90
CA SER A 134 -17.05 19.68 -16.07
C SER A 134 -17.94 18.82 -16.96
N THR A 135 -17.49 17.61 -17.21
CA THR A 135 -18.16 16.62 -18.06
C THR A 135 -19.39 16.04 -17.36
N GLY A 136 -19.44 16.12 -16.02
CA GLY A 136 -20.46 15.49 -15.17
C GLY A 136 -20.29 13.97 -15.05
N LEU A 137 -19.27 13.41 -15.71
CA LEU A 137 -19.05 11.99 -15.84
C LEU A 137 -18.66 11.36 -14.50
N SER A 138 -17.80 12.03 -13.73
CA SER A 138 -17.33 11.54 -12.43
C SER A 138 -18.47 11.46 -11.42
N LYS A 139 -19.39 12.43 -11.47
CA LYS A 139 -20.60 12.40 -10.67
C LYS A 139 -21.54 11.25 -11.05
N GLU A 140 -21.77 11.01 -12.34
CA GLU A 140 -22.61 9.89 -12.78
C GLU A 140 -22.00 8.55 -12.37
N ARG A 141 -20.67 8.38 -12.51
CA ARG A 141 -19.95 7.20 -12.02
C ARG A 141 -20.09 6.99 -10.52
N PHE A 142 -19.93 8.06 -9.73
CA PHE A 142 -20.14 7.98 -8.29
C PHE A 142 -21.57 7.52 -7.96
N LYS A 143 -22.59 7.97 -8.70
CA LYS A 143 -23.97 7.51 -8.49
C LYS A 143 -24.14 6.02 -8.82
N GLU A 144 -23.46 5.51 -9.82
CA GLU A 144 -23.48 4.09 -10.16
C GLU A 144 -22.89 3.24 -9.03
N LEU A 145 -21.70 3.61 -8.55
CA LEU A 145 -21.07 2.97 -7.39
C LEU A 145 -21.92 3.09 -6.13
N TYR A 146 -22.49 4.28 -5.89
CA TYR A 146 -23.40 4.51 -4.79
C TYR A 146 -24.57 3.52 -4.82
N ARG A 147 -25.24 3.37 -5.97
CA ARG A 147 -26.37 2.42 -6.12
C ARG A 147 -25.95 0.97 -5.93
N LEU A 148 -24.71 0.63 -6.27
CA LEU A 148 -24.18 -0.72 -6.16
C LEU A 148 -23.84 -1.08 -4.71
N LEU A 149 -23.18 -0.17 -3.98
CA LEU A 149 -22.67 -0.40 -2.63
C LEU A 149 -23.69 -0.10 -1.53
N MET A 150 -24.65 0.80 -1.77
CA MET A 150 -25.64 1.21 -0.78
C MET A 150 -26.28 0.01 -0.06
N PRO A 151 -26.87 -0.98 -0.77
CA PRO A 151 -27.62 -2.07 -0.13
C PRO A 151 -26.78 -2.87 0.86
N TYR A 152 -25.47 -2.97 0.63
CA TYR A 152 -24.54 -3.66 1.50
C TYR A 152 -24.12 -2.78 2.69
N TYR A 153 -23.92 -1.48 2.46
CA TYR A 153 -23.52 -0.54 3.52
C TYR A 153 -24.61 -0.32 4.57
N VAL A 154 -25.87 -0.15 4.15
CA VAL A 154 -26.99 0.08 5.10
C VAL A 154 -27.42 -1.18 5.84
N ASP A 155 -27.24 -2.35 5.25
CA ASP A 155 -27.53 -3.63 5.90
C ASP A 155 -26.73 -3.81 7.21
N LEU A 156 -25.53 -3.21 7.28
CA LEU A 156 -24.70 -3.22 8.49
C LEU A 156 -25.32 -2.48 9.69
N ARG A 157 -26.42 -1.73 9.51
CA ARG A 157 -27.17 -1.14 10.63
C ARG A 157 -27.75 -2.19 11.56
N ASP A 158 -28.05 -3.39 11.07
CA ASP A 158 -28.74 -4.40 11.85
C ASP A 158 -27.80 -5.17 12.82
N HIS A 159 -26.50 -4.80 12.89
CA HIS A 159 -25.46 -5.31 13.82
C HIS A 159 -25.30 -6.85 13.92
N ASN A 160 -26.04 -7.63 13.13
CA ASN A 160 -26.00 -9.08 13.15
C ASN A 160 -24.85 -9.60 12.27
N LYS A 161 -23.72 -9.88 12.91
CA LYS A 161 -22.46 -10.26 12.25
C LYS A 161 -22.58 -11.47 11.32
N GLU A 162 -23.47 -12.41 11.60
CA GLU A 162 -23.61 -13.67 10.85
C GLU A 162 -24.62 -13.59 9.69
N SER A 163 -25.40 -12.50 9.59
CA SER A 163 -26.44 -12.34 8.56
C SER A 163 -26.21 -11.16 7.62
N ASN A 164 -25.05 -10.51 7.70
CA ASN A 164 -24.75 -9.38 6.85
C ASN A 164 -24.76 -9.80 5.38
N LYS A 165 -25.45 -9.02 4.54
CA LYS A 165 -25.68 -9.28 3.12
C LYS A 165 -24.40 -9.54 2.33
N VAL A 166 -23.29 -8.87 2.69
CA VAL A 166 -21.99 -9.06 2.05
C VAL A 166 -21.50 -10.50 2.24
N LEU A 167 -21.55 -11.01 3.48
CA LEU A 167 -21.11 -12.37 3.79
C LEU A 167 -22.07 -13.42 3.21
N HIS A 168 -23.37 -13.14 3.20
CA HIS A 168 -24.35 -14.01 2.57
C HIS A 168 -24.12 -14.13 1.04
N ASP A 169 -23.94 -13.01 0.36
CA ASP A 169 -23.85 -12.98 -1.10
C ASP A 169 -22.47 -13.44 -1.61
N PHE A 170 -21.39 -13.15 -0.87
CA PHE A 170 -20.00 -13.35 -1.33
C PHE A 170 -19.13 -14.21 -0.41
N GLY A 171 -19.64 -14.72 0.71
CA GLY A 171 -18.85 -15.49 1.69
C GLY A 171 -18.23 -16.77 1.12
N ASN A 172 -18.84 -17.36 0.07
CA ASN A 172 -18.29 -18.53 -0.64
C ASN A 172 -17.12 -18.18 -1.58
N GLN A 173 -16.82 -16.89 -1.76
CA GLN A 173 -15.74 -16.38 -2.62
C GLN A 173 -14.88 -15.41 -1.80
N PRO A 174 -13.92 -15.91 -1.00
CA PRO A 174 -13.17 -15.09 -0.04
C PRO A 174 -12.51 -13.86 -0.68
N GLU A 175 -11.90 -14.02 -1.86
CA GLU A 175 -11.25 -12.92 -2.58
C GLU A 175 -12.23 -11.80 -2.94
N VAL A 176 -13.39 -12.17 -3.50
CA VAL A 176 -14.44 -11.22 -3.88
C VAL A 176 -15.07 -10.57 -2.65
N CYS A 177 -15.22 -11.32 -1.55
CA CYS A 177 -15.72 -10.80 -0.29
C CYS A 177 -14.78 -9.72 0.27
N GLY A 178 -13.47 -9.99 0.34
CA GLY A 178 -12.45 -9.03 0.80
C GLY A 178 -12.42 -7.77 -0.06
N GLN A 179 -12.49 -7.93 -1.37
CA GLN A 179 -12.64 -6.86 -2.35
C GLN A 179 -13.83 -5.93 -2.08
N ILE A 180 -15.02 -6.49 -1.82
CA ILE A 180 -16.24 -5.71 -1.58
C ILE A 180 -16.18 -5.02 -0.21
N ILE A 181 -15.66 -5.69 0.82
CA ILE A 181 -15.45 -5.05 2.13
C ILE A 181 -14.50 -3.86 1.99
N ASN A 182 -13.42 -3.97 1.21
CA ASN A 182 -12.51 -2.86 0.94
C ASN A 182 -13.24 -1.67 0.27
N LEU A 183 -14.09 -1.93 -0.73
CA LEU A 183 -14.92 -0.88 -1.34
C LEU A 183 -15.85 -0.21 -0.32
N LEU A 184 -16.42 -0.98 0.62
CA LEU A 184 -17.29 -0.43 1.67
C LEU A 184 -16.53 0.45 2.66
N VAL A 185 -15.27 0.12 2.99
CA VAL A 185 -14.38 0.99 3.77
C VAL A 185 -14.19 2.33 3.05
N GLY A 186 -13.83 2.31 1.76
CA GLY A 186 -13.68 3.52 0.96
C GLY A 186 -14.99 4.29 0.78
N PHE A 187 -16.12 3.59 0.64
CA PHE A 187 -17.45 4.19 0.57
C PHE A 187 -17.83 4.91 1.88
N GLY A 188 -17.50 4.30 3.02
CA GLY A 188 -17.66 4.89 4.35
C GLY A 188 -16.84 6.16 4.56
N GLN A 189 -15.61 6.21 4.03
CA GLN A 189 -14.75 7.41 4.07
C GLN A 189 -15.31 8.59 3.27
N CYS A 190 -16.24 8.35 2.35
CA CYS A 190 -16.92 9.43 1.62
C CYS A 190 -18.04 10.12 2.43
N HIS A 191 -18.37 9.60 3.62
CA HIS A 191 -19.44 10.06 4.51
C HIS A 191 -20.78 10.19 3.76
N VAL A 192 -21.27 9.05 3.30
CA VAL A 192 -22.38 8.94 2.34
C VAL A 192 -23.77 9.15 2.95
N LEU A 193 -23.92 8.89 4.24
CA LEU A 193 -25.17 8.98 5.01
C LEU A 193 -24.94 9.83 6.26
N ASP A 194 -26.01 10.26 6.93
CA ASP A 194 -25.88 11.11 8.14
C ASP A 194 -25.35 10.32 9.35
N ASP A 195 -25.71 9.03 9.45
CA ASP A 195 -25.27 8.06 10.45
C ASP A 195 -24.02 7.27 10.01
N TRP A 196 -23.21 7.87 9.13
CA TRP A 196 -21.98 7.23 8.60
C TRP A 196 -21.02 6.78 9.70
N LYS A 197 -21.02 7.41 10.88
CA LYS A 197 -20.14 7.03 11.99
C LYS A 197 -20.45 5.63 12.49
N GLN A 198 -21.71 5.37 12.83
CA GLN A 198 -22.14 4.05 13.28
C GLN A 198 -21.93 2.99 12.19
N LEU A 199 -22.20 3.35 10.93
CA LEU A 199 -22.00 2.45 9.81
C LEU A 199 -20.52 2.15 9.55
N ASN A 200 -19.62 3.13 9.69
CA ASN A 200 -18.18 2.90 9.54
C ASN A 200 -17.65 2.02 10.68
N GLU A 201 -18.11 2.21 11.91
CA GLU A 201 -17.80 1.29 13.02
C GLU A 201 -18.25 -0.15 12.70
N ALA A 202 -19.42 -0.32 12.07
CA ALA A 202 -19.91 -1.62 11.64
C ALA A 202 -19.09 -2.21 10.48
N VAL A 203 -18.65 -1.39 9.51
CA VAL A 203 -17.74 -1.80 8.43
C VAL A 203 -16.39 -2.24 9.00
N ASP A 204 -15.83 -1.49 9.95
CA ASP A 204 -14.56 -1.83 10.60
C ASP A 204 -14.68 -3.15 11.37
N ALA A 205 -15.79 -3.36 12.09
CA ALA A 205 -16.07 -4.61 12.78
C ALA A 205 -16.22 -5.80 11.81
N LEU A 206 -16.87 -5.60 10.66
CA LEU A 206 -16.97 -6.61 9.60
C LEU A 206 -15.59 -6.93 9.00
N SER A 207 -14.77 -5.91 8.74
CA SER A 207 -13.41 -6.07 8.22
C SER A 207 -12.54 -6.87 9.18
N GLN A 208 -12.57 -6.56 10.48
CA GLN A 208 -11.81 -7.29 11.50
C GLN A 208 -12.27 -8.74 11.65
N TYR A 209 -13.58 -8.97 11.60
CA TYR A 209 -14.14 -10.32 11.64
C TYR A 209 -13.69 -11.16 10.45
N PHE A 210 -13.84 -10.61 9.23
CA PHE A 210 -13.42 -11.29 8.01
C PHE A 210 -11.91 -11.54 7.99
N GLU A 211 -11.09 -10.56 8.39
CA GLU A 211 -9.64 -10.73 8.49
C GLU A 211 -9.26 -11.87 9.44
N SER A 212 -9.86 -11.91 10.63
CA SER A 212 -9.57 -12.94 11.63
C SER A 212 -9.96 -14.33 11.13
N ALA A 213 -11.13 -14.46 10.51
CA ALA A 213 -11.61 -15.73 9.96
C ALA A 213 -10.75 -16.20 8.76
N ALA A 214 -10.45 -15.32 7.81
CA ALA A 214 -9.63 -15.64 6.65
C ALA A 214 -8.19 -15.98 7.04
N LEU A 215 -7.62 -15.30 8.03
CA LEU A 215 -6.30 -15.62 8.56
C LEU A 215 -6.27 -17.00 9.22
N HIS A 216 -7.32 -17.35 9.98
CA HIS A 216 -7.43 -18.67 10.57
C HIS A 216 -7.46 -19.78 9.50
N GLU A 217 -8.29 -19.62 8.47
CA GLU A 217 -8.34 -20.58 7.35
C GLU A 217 -7.00 -20.68 6.60
N PHE A 218 -6.30 -19.55 6.44
CA PHE A 218 -4.94 -19.54 5.89
C PHE A 218 -3.96 -20.37 6.75
N GLU A 219 -4.02 -20.22 8.08
CA GLU A 219 -3.17 -20.98 9.00
C GLU A 219 -3.49 -22.49 9.00
N VAL A 220 -4.76 -22.85 8.90
CA VAL A 220 -5.19 -24.25 8.77
C VAL A 220 -4.69 -24.85 7.46
N ALA A 221 -4.84 -24.13 6.35
CA ALA A 221 -4.33 -24.56 5.05
C ALA A 221 -2.81 -24.69 5.04
N TYR A 222 -2.11 -23.78 5.74
CA TYR A 222 -0.68 -23.88 5.97
C TYR A 222 -0.31 -25.19 6.65
N ASP A 223 -0.98 -25.54 7.77
CA ASP A 223 -0.65 -26.75 8.52
C ASP A 223 -0.97 -28.02 7.70
N ALA A 224 -1.99 -27.95 6.85
CA ALA A 224 -2.35 -28.98 5.89
C ALA A 224 -1.46 -29.05 4.64
N HIS A 225 -0.53 -28.09 4.45
CA HIS A 225 0.31 -27.95 3.26
C HIS A 225 -0.48 -27.77 1.95
N ASP A 226 -1.66 -27.12 2.03
CA ASP A 226 -2.54 -26.84 0.91
C ASP A 226 -2.27 -25.44 0.33
N ALA A 227 -1.38 -25.39 -0.68
CA ALA A 227 -0.98 -24.14 -1.33
C ALA A 227 -2.14 -23.43 -2.06
N ASP A 228 -3.14 -24.17 -2.56
CA ASP A 228 -4.25 -23.57 -3.32
C ASP A 228 -5.21 -22.82 -2.39
N THR A 229 -5.53 -23.41 -1.24
CA THR A 229 -6.33 -22.77 -0.20
C THR A 229 -5.57 -21.61 0.43
N MET A 230 -4.26 -21.77 0.70
CA MET A 230 -3.41 -20.67 1.16
C MET A 230 -3.43 -19.48 0.19
N ARG A 231 -3.25 -19.72 -1.11
CA ARG A 231 -3.32 -18.68 -2.14
C ARG A 231 -4.66 -17.94 -2.11
N THR A 232 -5.76 -18.68 -2.00
CA THR A 232 -7.12 -18.13 -1.98
C THR A 232 -7.31 -17.15 -0.82
N PHE A 233 -6.94 -17.54 0.40
CA PHE A 233 -7.09 -16.67 1.57
C PHE A 233 -6.02 -15.57 1.66
N ALA A 234 -4.81 -15.80 1.15
CA ALA A 234 -3.81 -14.75 0.98
C ALA A 234 -4.31 -13.64 0.06
N ASN A 235 -4.87 -13.99 -1.11
CA ASN A 235 -5.46 -13.03 -2.03
C ASN A 235 -6.65 -12.29 -1.41
N ALA A 236 -7.48 -12.98 -0.62
CA ALA A 236 -8.59 -12.36 0.11
C ALA A 236 -8.12 -11.31 1.13
N LEU A 237 -7.08 -11.62 1.91
CA LEU A 237 -6.51 -10.70 2.89
C LEU A 237 -5.78 -9.52 2.20
N ILE A 238 -5.10 -9.78 1.08
CA ILE A 238 -4.49 -8.73 0.25
C ILE A 238 -5.56 -7.79 -0.32
N ALA A 239 -6.65 -8.35 -0.83
CA ALA A 239 -7.76 -7.56 -1.37
C ALA A 239 -8.49 -6.74 -0.29
N LEU A 240 -8.59 -7.27 0.93
CA LEU A 240 -9.23 -6.59 2.05
C LEU A 240 -8.47 -5.33 2.47
N ASN A 241 -7.17 -5.46 2.77
CA ASN A 241 -6.40 -4.38 3.40
C ASN A 241 -4.89 -4.39 3.07
N GLY A 242 -4.49 -5.12 2.03
CA GLY A 242 -3.08 -5.25 1.64
C GLY A 242 -2.35 -6.42 2.30
N GLY A 243 -3.01 -7.23 3.14
CA GLY A 243 -2.49 -8.53 3.56
C GLY A 243 -1.31 -8.51 4.54
N SER A 244 -1.01 -7.35 5.14
CA SER A 244 0.14 -7.18 6.04
C SER A 244 0.19 -8.20 7.18
N ILE A 245 -0.95 -8.46 7.83
CA ILE A 245 -1.06 -9.44 8.91
C ILE A 245 -0.80 -10.86 8.38
N CYS A 246 -1.41 -11.24 7.25
CA CYS A 246 -1.19 -12.55 6.60
C CYS A 246 0.30 -12.80 6.34
N MET A 247 0.97 -11.81 5.76
CA MET A 247 2.39 -11.89 5.41
C MET A 247 3.27 -12.00 6.67
N GLN A 248 2.99 -11.18 7.69
CA GLN A 248 3.70 -11.25 8.96
C GLN A 248 3.52 -12.61 9.63
N THR A 249 2.30 -13.14 9.68
CA THR A 249 2.01 -14.48 10.22
C THR A 249 2.76 -15.56 9.45
N TYR A 250 2.78 -15.49 8.10
CA TYR A 250 3.53 -16.43 7.28
C TYR A 250 5.03 -16.42 7.62
N ILE A 251 5.66 -15.23 7.71
CA ILE A 251 7.08 -15.09 8.07
C ILE A 251 7.34 -15.65 9.47
N GLN A 252 6.48 -15.33 10.45
CA GLN A 252 6.65 -15.76 11.83
C GLN A 252 6.51 -17.29 11.97
N LYS A 253 5.55 -17.89 11.28
CA LYS A 253 5.30 -19.34 11.31
C LYS A 253 6.40 -20.11 10.56
N HIS A 254 6.96 -19.54 9.49
CA HIS A 254 8.09 -20.08 8.73
C HIS A 254 9.46 -19.51 9.15
N SER A 255 9.71 -19.33 10.45
CA SER A 255 11.07 -18.97 10.88
C SER A 255 12.03 -20.14 10.59
N LEU A 256 12.98 -19.92 9.68
CA LEU A 256 14.00 -20.86 9.21
C LEU A 256 14.88 -21.45 10.34
N PHE A 257 14.76 -20.92 11.56
CA PHE A 257 15.68 -21.16 12.67
C PHE A 257 15.06 -21.84 13.90
N TYR A 258 13.74 -22.04 13.96
CA TYR A 258 13.15 -22.70 15.14
C TYR A 258 13.67 -24.14 15.32
N ASP A 259 13.95 -24.84 14.21
CA ASP A 259 14.42 -26.23 14.21
C ASP A 259 15.83 -26.39 13.59
N SER A 260 16.62 -25.31 13.52
CA SER A 260 17.95 -25.41 12.91
C SER A 260 18.85 -26.36 13.72
N PRO A 261 19.50 -27.35 13.08
CA PRO A 261 20.38 -28.29 13.77
C PRO A 261 21.74 -27.69 14.14
N TYR A 262 22.04 -26.46 13.73
CA TYR A 262 23.33 -25.81 13.94
C TYR A 262 23.21 -24.66 14.94
N LYS A 263 24.09 -24.66 15.95
CA LYS A 263 24.17 -23.61 16.96
C LYS A 263 25.47 -22.81 16.84
N PRO A 264 25.52 -21.54 17.30
CA PRO A 264 26.75 -20.76 17.27
C PRO A 264 27.90 -21.43 18.03
N GLU A 265 27.59 -22.12 19.14
CA GLU A 265 28.58 -22.75 20.03
C GLU A 265 29.24 -23.98 19.43
N ASP A 266 28.68 -24.56 18.37
CA ASP A 266 29.28 -25.70 17.67
C ASP A 266 30.54 -25.29 16.90
N ASN A 267 30.71 -23.99 16.63
CA ASN A 267 31.88 -23.45 15.95
C ASN A 267 33.08 -23.35 16.89
N PHE A 268 34.28 -23.45 16.33
CA PHE A 268 35.57 -23.40 17.04
C PHE A 268 35.87 -24.59 17.98
N VAL A 269 35.02 -25.63 18.01
CA VAL A 269 35.16 -26.79 18.91
C VAL A 269 36.28 -27.74 18.48
N GLU A 270 36.29 -28.18 17.23
CA GLU A 270 37.32 -29.11 16.73
C GLU A 270 38.67 -28.42 16.53
N SER A 271 38.64 -27.15 16.13
CA SER A 271 39.83 -26.31 16.02
C SER A 271 39.47 -24.83 16.16
N PRO A 272 40.42 -23.96 16.55
CA PRO A 272 40.18 -22.52 16.63
C PRO A 272 39.77 -21.86 15.30
N ASN A 273 39.86 -22.59 14.19
CA ASN A 273 39.50 -22.14 12.85
C ASN A 273 38.29 -22.89 12.27
N ASP A 274 37.65 -23.74 13.07
CA ASP A 274 36.54 -24.55 12.62
C ASP A 274 35.26 -23.71 12.53
N LEU A 275 34.86 -23.45 11.28
CA LEU A 275 33.63 -22.75 10.91
C LEU A 275 32.79 -23.62 9.98
N GLU A 276 33.06 -24.92 9.92
CA GLU A 276 32.26 -25.86 9.14
C GLU A 276 30.79 -25.90 9.58
N PRO A 277 30.44 -25.82 10.88
CA PRO A 277 29.04 -25.73 11.30
C PRO A 277 28.33 -24.51 10.71
N PHE A 278 28.96 -23.33 10.76
CA PHE A 278 28.41 -22.13 10.12
C PHE A 278 28.26 -22.27 8.60
N LYS A 279 29.26 -22.82 7.90
CA LYS A 279 29.14 -23.04 6.44
C LYS A 279 28.00 -23.99 6.09
N LYS A 280 27.82 -25.07 6.87
CA LYS A 280 26.71 -26.01 6.70
C LYS A 280 25.35 -25.35 6.98
N LEU A 281 25.27 -24.49 7.99
CA LEU A 281 24.09 -23.67 8.24
C LEU A 281 23.75 -22.78 7.04
N MET A 282 24.73 -22.07 6.47
CA MET A 282 24.48 -21.20 5.31
C MET A 282 24.04 -21.98 4.07
N LEU A 283 24.57 -23.19 3.86
CA LEU A 283 24.09 -24.09 2.80
C LEU A 283 22.65 -24.53 3.06
N TYR A 284 22.34 -24.96 4.28
CA TYR A 284 20.98 -25.33 4.69
C TYR A 284 19.98 -24.19 4.47
N ILE A 285 20.31 -22.97 4.93
CA ILE A 285 19.47 -21.78 4.70
C ILE A 285 19.29 -21.51 3.21
N THR A 286 20.35 -21.66 2.40
CA THR A 286 20.27 -21.45 0.95
C THR A 286 19.27 -22.41 0.31
N ASP A 287 19.33 -23.70 0.67
CA ASP A 287 18.45 -24.73 0.12
C ASP A 287 17.00 -24.53 0.59
N GLU A 288 16.78 -24.17 1.86
CA GLU A 288 15.46 -23.83 2.37
C GLU A 288 14.87 -22.60 1.66
N LEU A 289 15.64 -21.52 1.51
CA LEU A 289 15.20 -20.31 0.80
C LEU A 289 14.82 -20.61 -0.65
N LYS A 290 15.56 -21.50 -1.34
CA LYS A 290 15.19 -21.95 -2.69
C LYS A 290 13.85 -22.66 -2.70
N GLN A 291 13.64 -23.62 -1.79
CA GLN A 291 12.37 -24.35 -1.71
C GLN A 291 11.20 -23.41 -1.40
N LYS A 292 11.37 -22.51 -0.42
CA LYS A 292 10.35 -21.55 -0.03
C LYS A 292 10.08 -20.51 -1.11
N SER A 293 11.05 -20.15 -1.95
CA SER A 293 10.84 -19.22 -3.07
C SER A 293 9.72 -19.69 -4.01
N ARG A 294 9.63 -20.99 -4.28
CA ARG A 294 8.60 -21.59 -5.13
C ARG A 294 7.24 -21.54 -4.48
N LEU A 295 7.17 -21.96 -3.21
CA LEU A 295 5.92 -21.91 -2.45
C LEU A 295 5.38 -20.48 -2.30
N ILE A 296 6.26 -19.51 -2.04
CA ILE A 296 5.88 -18.10 -1.95
C ILE A 296 5.33 -17.60 -3.29
N TYR A 297 5.98 -17.96 -4.39
CA TYR A 297 5.52 -17.59 -5.74
C TYR A 297 4.14 -18.19 -6.07
N ASP A 298 3.87 -19.40 -5.61
CA ASP A 298 2.58 -20.08 -5.84
C ASP A 298 1.43 -19.56 -4.97
N ILE A 299 1.73 -18.85 -3.87
CA ILE A 299 0.75 -18.37 -2.89
C ILE A 299 0.51 -16.87 -3.00
N PHE A 300 1.57 -16.08 -3.15
CA PHE A 300 1.52 -14.63 -3.06
C PHE A 300 1.75 -13.97 -4.42
N PRO A 301 0.97 -12.93 -4.77
CA PRO A 301 1.23 -12.14 -5.98
C PRO A 301 2.61 -11.45 -5.96
N GLU A 302 3.28 -11.38 -7.11
CA GLU A 302 4.63 -10.79 -7.24
C GLU A 302 4.76 -9.37 -6.67
N LYS A 303 3.71 -8.55 -6.84
CA LYS A 303 3.63 -7.16 -6.34
C LYS A 303 3.78 -7.03 -4.82
N MET A 304 3.55 -8.12 -4.09
CA MET A 304 3.68 -8.14 -2.63
C MET A 304 5.12 -8.27 -2.19
N ASP A 305 6.04 -8.68 -3.08
CA ASP A 305 7.47 -8.78 -2.79
C ASP A 305 7.78 -9.64 -1.54
N MET A 306 6.96 -10.68 -1.36
CA MET A 306 6.95 -11.52 -0.16
C MET A 306 8.27 -12.29 0.00
N PHE A 307 8.88 -12.73 -1.10
CA PHE A 307 10.16 -13.45 -1.03
C PHE A 307 11.28 -12.59 -0.43
N TYR A 308 11.38 -11.32 -0.83
CA TYR A 308 12.36 -10.41 -0.24
C TYR A 308 12.11 -10.20 1.26
N MET A 309 10.87 -9.94 1.66
CA MET A 309 10.51 -9.77 3.07
C MET A 309 10.81 -11.02 3.90
N PHE A 310 10.65 -12.20 3.32
CA PHE A 310 11.02 -13.45 3.97
C PHE A 310 12.54 -13.56 4.18
N THR A 311 13.33 -13.13 3.20
CA THR A 311 14.81 -13.20 3.28
C THR A 311 15.43 -12.18 4.23
N ASP A 312 14.75 -11.06 4.49
CA ASP A 312 15.15 -10.05 5.48
C ASP A 312 14.87 -10.52 6.92
N SER A 313 15.42 -11.70 7.26
CA SER A 313 15.22 -12.37 8.54
C SER A 313 16.20 -11.85 9.60
N GLN A 314 15.67 -11.44 10.75
CA GLN A 314 16.48 -10.96 11.87
C GLN A 314 17.33 -12.08 12.51
N GLN A 315 16.88 -13.33 12.39
CA GLN A 315 17.53 -14.48 13.05
C GLN A 315 18.95 -14.75 12.50
N ILE A 316 19.20 -14.55 11.21
CA ILE A 316 20.55 -14.70 10.63
C ILE A 316 21.51 -13.69 11.28
N ALA A 317 21.05 -12.46 11.50
CA ALA A 317 21.88 -11.41 12.10
C ALA A 317 22.23 -11.74 13.55
N GLU A 318 21.29 -12.30 14.31
CA GLU A 318 21.50 -12.75 15.69
C GLU A 318 22.52 -13.90 15.77
N PHE A 319 22.39 -14.92 14.91
CA PHE A 319 23.38 -16.01 14.84
C PHE A 319 24.78 -15.49 14.53
N VAL A 320 24.91 -14.60 13.54
CA VAL A 320 26.18 -14.00 13.15
C VAL A 320 26.76 -13.17 14.30
N ALA A 321 25.93 -12.38 15.00
CA ALA A 321 26.36 -11.61 16.15
C ALA A 321 26.96 -12.50 17.25
N HIS A 322 26.29 -13.60 17.59
CA HIS A 322 26.77 -14.56 18.59
C HIS A 322 28.07 -15.24 18.15
N LEU A 323 28.14 -15.71 16.90
CA LEU A 323 29.34 -16.34 16.34
C LEU A 323 30.56 -15.40 16.40
N LEU A 324 30.39 -14.15 15.96
CA LEU A 324 31.46 -13.16 15.94
C LEU A 324 31.84 -12.71 17.36
N GLY A 325 30.87 -12.60 18.26
CA GLY A 325 31.09 -12.35 19.69
C GLY A 325 31.96 -13.43 20.35
N ASN A 326 31.72 -14.71 20.03
CA ASN A 326 32.55 -15.82 20.50
C ASN A 326 33.96 -15.77 19.88
N ALA A 327 34.06 -15.41 18.60
CA ALA A 327 35.33 -15.33 17.88
C ALA A 327 36.26 -14.24 18.46
N ILE A 328 35.74 -13.04 18.76
CA ILE A 328 36.54 -11.94 19.32
C ILE A 328 37.00 -12.23 20.74
N GLN A 329 36.19 -12.92 21.54
CA GLN A 329 36.58 -13.38 22.88
C GLN A 329 37.72 -14.41 22.84
N ALA A 330 37.76 -15.25 21.80
CA ALA A 330 38.81 -16.24 21.63
C ALA A 330 40.13 -15.62 21.18
N SER A 331 40.14 -14.87 20.07
CA SER A 331 41.27 -14.03 19.65
C SER A 331 40.89 -13.11 18.49
N THR A 332 41.57 -11.96 18.37
CA THR A 332 41.44 -11.06 17.22
C THR A 332 41.66 -11.80 15.89
N GLN A 333 42.65 -12.69 15.79
CA GLN A 333 42.93 -13.41 14.55
C GLN A 333 41.79 -14.34 14.11
N ILE A 334 41.15 -15.02 15.07
CA ILE A 334 39.98 -15.88 14.81
C ILE A 334 38.80 -15.00 14.38
N TYR A 335 38.58 -13.86 15.04
CA TYR A 335 37.54 -12.92 14.67
C TYR A 335 37.67 -12.39 13.24
N LEU A 336 38.84 -11.88 12.85
CA LEU A 336 39.06 -11.34 11.49
C LEU A 336 38.81 -12.43 10.43
N LYS A 337 39.28 -13.66 10.69
CA LYS A 337 39.02 -14.79 9.81
C LYS A 337 37.56 -15.20 9.79
N ALA A 338 36.89 -15.26 10.93
CA ALA A 338 35.46 -15.56 11.01
C ALA A 338 34.65 -14.54 10.23
N MET A 339 34.94 -13.24 10.38
CA MET A 339 34.31 -12.18 9.60
C MET A 339 34.45 -12.42 8.09
N SER A 340 35.65 -12.76 7.61
CA SER A 340 35.88 -13.07 6.19
C SER A 340 35.06 -14.26 5.69
N VAL A 341 34.89 -15.31 6.52
CA VAL A 341 34.11 -16.51 6.18
C VAL A 341 32.61 -16.20 6.17
N VAL A 342 32.13 -15.46 7.17
CA VAL A 342 30.74 -15.00 7.25
C VAL A 342 30.41 -14.14 6.03
N LEU A 343 31.22 -13.15 5.69
CA LEU A 343 31.04 -12.30 4.51
C LEU A 343 30.97 -13.10 3.21
N ASN A 344 31.95 -13.99 2.99
CA ASN A 344 31.98 -14.80 1.79
C ASN A 344 30.80 -15.78 1.70
N SER A 345 30.33 -16.31 2.82
CA SER A 345 29.21 -17.26 2.84
C SER A 345 27.88 -16.55 2.61
N THR A 346 27.64 -15.43 3.28
CA THR A 346 26.45 -14.60 3.06
C THR A 346 26.40 -14.05 1.64
N LYS A 347 27.54 -13.63 1.08
CA LYS A 347 27.63 -13.22 -0.33
C LYS A 347 27.19 -14.34 -1.28
N LYS A 348 27.66 -15.59 -1.06
CA LYS A 348 27.25 -16.74 -1.89
C LYS A 348 25.74 -16.98 -1.82
N VAL A 349 25.12 -16.84 -0.64
CA VAL A 349 23.67 -16.95 -0.51
C VAL A 349 22.97 -15.87 -1.35
N ILE A 350 23.41 -14.62 -1.23
CA ILE A 350 22.83 -13.51 -2.01
C ILE A 350 23.06 -13.68 -3.52
N ASP A 351 24.22 -14.18 -3.93
CA ASP A 351 24.51 -14.49 -5.34
C ASP A 351 23.54 -15.55 -5.89
N VAL A 352 23.18 -16.55 -5.08
CA VAL A 352 22.12 -17.52 -5.40
C VAL A 352 20.76 -16.82 -5.50
N LEU A 353 20.35 -16.06 -4.48
CA LEU A 353 19.04 -15.38 -4.44
C LEU A 353 18.81 -14.37 -5.58
N THR A 354 19.89 -13.87 -6.19
CA THR A 354 19.85 -12.85 -7.25
C THR A 354 20.06 -13.39 -8.65
N ASN A 355 20.79 -14.51 -8.82
CA ASN A 355 21.16 -15.01 -10.15
C ASN A 355 20.60 -16.40 -10.47
N ASP A 356 20.32 -17.25 -9.48
CA ASP A 356 19.91 -18.64 -9.71
C ASP A 356 18.62 -18.73 -10.54
N GLU A 357 18.61 -19.60 -11.55
CA GLU A 357 17.45 -19.79 -12.45
C GLU A 357 16.33 -20.59 -11.80
N ASP A 358 16.62 -21.37 -10.75
CA ASP A 358 15.64 -22.18 -10.04
C ASP A 358 14.70 -21.37 -9.13
N ILE A 359 14.98 -20.06 -8.96
CA ILE A 359 14.21 -19.12 -8.16
C ILE A 359 13.23 -18.37 -9.09
N PRO A 360 11.90 -18.56 -8.93
CA PRO A 360 10.91 -17.96 -9.82
C PRO A 360 10.93 -16.43 -9.80
N GLN A 361 10.93 -15.85 -8.60
CA GLN A 361 10.99 -14.40 -8.38
C GLN A 361 12.30 -14.06 -7.67
N LYS A 362 13.30 -13.66 -8.46
CA LYS A 362 14.64 -13.33 -7.94
C LYS A 362 14.64 -11.99 -7.22
N ILE A 363 15.55 -11.84 -6.26
CA ILE A 363 15.80 -10.55 -5.62
C ILE A 363 16.61 -9.67 -6.58
N GLU A 364 16.24 -8.40 -6.69
CA GLU A 364 17.04 -7.42 -7.45
C GLU A 364 18.45 -7.29 -6.87
N LYS A 365 19.46 -7.20 -7.72
CA LYS A 365 20.87 -7.18 -7.30
C LYS A 365 21.18 -6.09 -6.26
N GLU A 366 20.65 -4.89 -6.45
CA GLU A 366 20.83 -3.77 -5.51
C GLU A 366 20.22 -4.08 -4.14
N ARG A 367 19.05 -4.72 -4.12
CA ARG A 367 18.36 -5.11 -2.89
C ARG A 367 19.08 -6.25 -2.18
N GLY A 368 19.63 -7.20 -2.92
CA GLY A 368 20.51 -8.23 -2.37
C GLY A 368 21.75 -7.63 -1.70
N VAL A 369 22.38 -6.64 -2.35
CA VAL A 369 23.50 -5.89 -1.76
C VAL A 369 23.07 -5.15 -0.49
N ASN A 370 21.88 -4.55 -0.47
CA ASN A 370 21.35 -3.89 0.73
C ASN A 370 21.14 -4.86 1.89
N LEU A 371 20.69 -6.09 1.64
CA LEU A 371 20.62 -7.13 2.67
C LEU A 371 22.00 -7.42 3.23
N LEU A 372 23.02 -7.62 2.37
CA LEU A 372 24.40 -7.81 2.82
C LEU A 372 24.85 -6.66 3.73
N PHE A 373 24.69 -5.41 3.28
CA PHE A 373 25.06 -4.26 4.09
C PHE A 373 24.33 -4.24 5.42
N LYS A 374 23.01 -4.48 5.44
CA LYS A 374 22.22 -4.52 6.68
C LYS A 374 22.75 -5.55 7.68
N PHE A 375 23.21 -6.72 7.21
CA PHE A 375 23.80 -7.76 8.04
C PHE A 375 25.16 -7.37 8.64
N PHE A 376 26.02 -6.67 7.88
CA PHE A 376 27.39 -6.38 8.31
C PHE A 376 27.61 -4.99 8.90
N LEU A 377 26.70 -4.05 8.64
CA LEU A 377 26.82 -2.67 9.11
C LEU A 377 27.08 -2.56 10.63
N PRO A 378 26.43 -3.38 11.50
CA PRO A 378 26.70 -3.31 12.94
C PRO A 378 28.13 -3.68 13.35
N PHE A 379 28.86 -4.41 12.52
CA PHE A 379 30.20 -4.93 12.85
C PHE A 379 31.33 -4.24 12.08
N LEU A 380 31.01 -3.38 11.12
CA LEU A 380 31.97 -2.87 10.16
C LEU A 380 33.06 -2.01 10.82
N ASP A 381 32.67 -1.11 11.72
CA ASP A 381 33.62 -0.20 12.38
C ASP A 381 34.59 -0.97 13.30
N ASP A 382 34.07 -1.89 14.11
CA ASP A 382 34.89 -2.74 15.00
C ASP A 382 35.84 -3.63 14.18
N TYR A 383 35.35 -4.19 13.08
CA TYR A 383 36.18 -4.98 12.17
C TYR A 383 37.33 -4.16 11.58
N LEU A 384 37.05 -2.97 11.05
CA LEU A 384 38.07 -2.11 10.46
C LEU A 384 39.12 -1.68 11.48
N TYR A 385 38.69 -1.39 12.72
CA TYR A 385 39.61 -1.05 13.81
C TYR A 385 40.54 -2.23 14.14
N GLU A 386 39.99 -3.43 14.37
CA GLU A 386 40.78 -4.62 14.71
C GLU A 386 41.73 -5.05 13.57
N GLU A 387 41.28 -4.96 12.31
CA GLU A 387 42.12 -5.27 11.13
C GLU A 387 43.29 -4.27 10.99
N SER A 388 43.05 -2.98 11.23
CA SER A 388 44.11 -1.96 11.24
C SER A 388 45.14 -2.24 12.33
N GLN A 389 44.68 -2.52 13.56
CA GLN A 389 45.57 -2.83 14.68
C GLN A 389 46.37 -4.11 14.45
N PHE A 390 45.78 -5.12 13.82
CA PHE A 390 46.45 -6.38 13.49
C PHE A 390 47.52 -6.19 12.41
N THR A 391 47.20 -5.48 11.33
CA THR A 391 48.14 -5.22 10.23
C THR A 391 49.35 -4.39 10.66
N GLU A 392 49.18 -3.40 11.55
CA GLU A 392 50.28 -2.64 12.15
C GLU A 392 51.22 -3.53 12.98
N LYS A 393 50.68 -4.48 13.75
CA LYS A 393 51.48 -5.41 14.56
C LYS A 393 52.26 -6.41 13.71
N VAL A 394 51.66 -6.89 12.61
CA VAL A 394 52.31 -7.86 11.71
C VAL A 394 53.40 -7.19 10.87
N SER A 395 53.24 -5.93 10.50
CA SER A 395 54.22 -5.17 9.70
C SER A 395 55.42 -4.62 10.49
N GLN A 396 55.41 -4.77 11.82
CA GLN A 396 56.54 -4.42 12.70
C GLN A 396 57.53 -5.59 12.93
N PHE A 397 57.28 -6.76 12.33
CA PHE A 397 58.21 -7.89 12.22
C PHE A 397 58.67 -8.06 10.77
#